data_AF-A0A9P8KL62-F1
#
_entry.id   AF-A0A9P8KL62-F1
#
_cell.length_a   1.000
_cell.length_b   1.000
_cell.length_c   1.000
_cell.angle_alpha   90.00
_cell.angle_beta   90.00
_cell.angle_gamma   90.00
#
_symmetry.space_group_name_H-M   'P 1'
#
loop_
_entity.id
_entity.type
_entity.pdbx_description
1 polymer ?
#
loop_
_entity_poly.entity_id
_entity_poly.type
_entity_poly.pdbx_seq_one_letter_code
_entity_poly.pdbx_strand_id
1 'polypeptide(L)'
;MRDAGNSWSEIAKTFPTRTEGSVKKHWYKDMHYAEFAEDESAALLAAIKEYEQSKWKVIGQKVGKPAKACEQYAKEHFGTKG
;
A
#
# COMPACT_ATOMS: atom_id res chain seq x y z
N MET A 1 1.93 -10.78 7.46
CA MET A 1 2.01 -12.19 7.02
C MET A 1 3.08 -12.39 5.95
N ARG A 2 3.11 -11.59 4.86
CA ARG A 2 4.25 -11.58 3.93
C ARG A 2 5.48 -10.80 4.44
N ASP A 3 5.25 -9.69 5.16
CA ASP A 3 6.32 -8.90 5.82
C ASP A 3 7.09 -9.69 6.89
N ALA A 4 6.53 -10.82 7.34
CA ALA A 4 7.19 -11.73 8.28
C ALA A 4 8.13 -12.74 7.58
N GLY A 5 8.36 -12.61 6.26
CA GLY A 5 9.26 -13.48 5.50
C GLY A 5 8.62 -14.77 4.96
N ASN A 6 7.31 -14.97 5.16
CA ASN A 6 6.64 -16.19 4.69
C ASN A 6 6.37 -16.17 3.18
N SER A 7 6.71 -17.27 2.52
CA SER A 7 6.37 -17.54 1.12
C SER A 7 4.86 -17.66 0.91
N TRP A 8 4.37 -17.37 -0.30
CA TRP A 8 2.95 -17.50 -0.63
C TRP A 8 2.38 -18.89 -0.36
N SER A 9 3.17 -19.93 -0.61
CA SER A 9 2.81 -21.32 -0.31
C SER A 9 2.60 -21.56 1.19
N GLU A 10 3.37 -20.92 2.08
CA GLU A 10 3.20 -21.04 3.53
C GLU A 10 1.93 -20.32 3.99
N ILE A 11 1.65 -19.13 3.45
CA ILE A 11 0.44 -18.37 3.76
C ILE A 11 -0.80 -19.09 3.21
N ALA A 12 -0.71 -19.74 2.05
CA ALA A 12 -1.83 -20.49 1.49
C ALA A 12 -2.18 -21.74 2.32
N LYS A 13 -1.19 -22.37 2.97
CA LYS A 13 -1.43 -23.53 3.87
C LYS A 13 -2.33 -23.19 5.06
N THR A 14 -2.37 -21.94 5.50
CA THR A 14 -3.29 -21.52 6.59
C THR A 14 -4.73 -21.34 6.12
N PHE A 15 -4.99 -21.37 4.81
CA PHE A 15 -6.32 -21.23 4.22
C PHE A 15 -6.69 -22.46 3.37
N PRO A 16 -7.17 -23.56 3.98
CA PRO A 16 -7.41 -24.83 3.28
C PRO A 16 -8.47 -24.75 2.17
N THR A 17 -9.31 -23.70 2.16
CA THR A 17 -10.35 -23.46 1.15
C THR A 17 -9.94 -22.42 0.09
N ARG A 18 -8.72 -21.88 0.15
CA ARG A 18 -8.22 -20.84 -0.76
C ARG A 18 -6.95 -21.31 -1.45
N THR A 19 -6.84 -21.04 -2.74
CA THR A 19 -5.64 -21.33 -3.53
C THR A 19 -4.58 -20.23 -3.36
N GLU A 20 -3.30 -20.54 -3.59
CA GLU A 20 -2.20 -19.55 -3.58
C GLU A 20 -2.52 -18.31 -4.42
N GLY A 21 -3.09 -18.50 -5.61
CA GLY A 21 -3.50 -17.41 -6.48
C GLY A 21 -4.58 -16.49 -5.86
N SER A 22 -5.54 -17.07 -5.14
CA SER A 22 -6.59 -16.32 -4.45
C SER A 22 -6.04 -15.53 -3.26
N VAL A 23 -5.18 -16.16 -2.45
CA VAL A 23 -4.50 -15.51 -1.31
C VAL A 23 -3.60 -14.38 -1.78
N LYS A 24 -2.83 -14.61 -2.86
CA LYS A 24 -1.97 -13.60 -3.48
C LYS A 24 -2.79 -12.42 -4.00
N LYS A 25 -3.89 -12.68 -4.72
CA LYS A 25 -4.78 -11.63 -5.23
C LYS A 25 -5.41 -10.83 -4.10
N HIS A 26 -5.86 -11.49 -3.05
CA HIS A 26 -6.45 -10.82 -1.87
C HIS A 26 -5.42 -9.96 -1.14
N TRP A 27 -4.24 -10.49 -0.86
CA TRP A 27 -3.16 -9.74 -0.21
C TRP A 27 -2.66 -8.57 -1.04
N TYR A 28 -2.54 -8.71 -2.36
CA TYR A 28 -2.19 -7.60 -3.23
C TYR A 28 -3.32 -6.58 -3.36
N LYS A 29 -4.59 -7.00 -3.26
CA LYS A 29 -5.73 -6.09 -3.17
C LYS A 29 -5.60 -5.27 -1.90
N ASP A 30 -5.42 -5.89 -0.74
CA ASP A 30 -5.24 -5.20 0.54
C ASP A 30 -3.96 -4.36 0.63
N MET A 31 -2.87 -4.79 -0.02
CA MET A 31 -1.62 -4.01 -0.03
C MET A 31 -1.60 -2.84 -1.03
N HIS A 32 -2.37 -2.91 -2.12
CA HIS A 32 -2.42 -1.84 -3.13
C HIS A 32 -3.64 -0.92 -2.99
N TYR A 33 -4.74 -1.40 -2.40
CA TYR A 33 -5.88 -0.59 -1.99
C TYR A 33 -5.78 -0.35 -0.49
N ALA A 34 -4.98 0.65 -0.12
CA ALA A 34 -5.19 1.29 1.17
C ALA A 34 -6.17 2.44 0.91
N GLU A 35 -7.35 2.40 1.53
CA GLU A 35 -8.24 3.55 1.55
C GLU A 35 -7.56 4.66 2.36
N PHE A 36 -7.54 5.88 1.81
CA PHE A 36 -7.07 7.06 2.49
C PHE A 36 -8.29 7.88 2.87
N ALA A 37 -8.55 8.02 4.16
CA ALA A 37 -9.52 9.00 4.65
C ALA A 37 -9.07 10.42 4.28
N GLU A 38 -9.98 11.39 4.35
CA GLU A 38 -9.67 12.80 4.04
C GLU A 38 -8.47 13.33 4.86
N ASP A 39 -8.43 13.02 6.15
CA ASP A 39 -7.32 13.38 7.04
C ASP A 39 -5.99 12.72 6.62
N GLU A 40 -6.03 11.44 6.22
CA GLU A 40 -4.87 10.69 5.75
C GLU A 40 -4.36 11.19 4.39
N SER A 41 -5.27 11.63 3.52
CA SER A 41 -4.93 12.23 2.22
C SER A 41 -4.19 13.56 2.42
N ALA A 42 -4.62 14.38 3.38
CA ALA A 42 -3.95 15.62 3.73
C ALA A 42 -2.57 15.35 4.34
N ALA A 43 -2.47 14.35 5.23
CA ALA A 43 -1.19 13.90 5.80
C ALA A 43 -0.24 13.37 4.72
N LEU A 44 -0.76 12.61 3.74
CA LEU A 44 0.00 12.11 2.60
C LEU A 44 0.52 13.28 1.75
N LEU A 45 -0.31 14.26 1.42
CA LEU A 45 0.12 15.45 0.67
C LEU A 45 1.17 16.26 1.43
N ALA A 46 1.01 16.43 2.74
CA ALA A 46 1.98 17.11 3.59
C ALA A 46 3.32 16.37 3.63
N ALA A 47 3.29 15.05 3.81
CA ALA A 47 4.49 14.20 3.78
C ALA A 47 5.17 14.21 2.40
N ILE A 48 4.41 14.22 1.31
CA ILE A 48 4.95 14.36 -0.05
C ILE A 48 5.66 15.70 -0.23
N LYS A 49 5.10 16.79 0.29
CA LYS A 49 5.72 18.12 0.24
C LYS A 49 6.97 18.22 1.13
N GLU A 50 6.98 17.51 2.26
CA GLU A 50 8.10 17.48 3.22
C GLU A 50 9.28 16.63 2.73
N TYR A 51 9.01 15.44 2.16
CA TYR A 51 10.04 14.44 1.83
C TYR A 51 10.33 14.26 0.33
N GLU A 52 9.59 14.93 -0.55
CA GLU A 52 9.53 14.73 -2.02
C GLU A 52 8.83 13.45 -2.49
N GLN A 53 8.19 13.53 -3.67
CA GLN A 53 7.50 12.43 -4.36
C GLN A 53 8.42 11.24 -4.75
N SER A 54 9.72 11.30 -4.46
CA SER A 54 10.67 10.22 -4.67
C SER A 54 10.89 9.35 -3.41
N LYS A 55 10.40 9.78 -2.24
CA LYS A 55 10.63 9.10 -0.94
C LYS A 55 9.41 8.37 -0.38
N TRP A 56 8.71 7.61 -1.22
CA TRP A 56 7.50 6.86 -0.85
C TRP A 56 7.67 5.92 0.35
N LYS A 57 8.87 5.37 0.54
CA LYS A 57 9.17 4.51 1.71
C LYS A 57 9.05 5.27 3.03
N VAL A 58 9.54 6.52 3.07
CA VAL A 58 9.46 7.40 4.25
C VAL A 58 8.06 7.95 4.40
N ILE A 59 7.46 8.41 3.30
CA ILE A 59 6.09 8.93 3.26
C ILE A 59 5.10 7.88 3.78
N GLY A 60 5.15 6.65 3.24
CA GLY A 60 4.29 5.56 3.67
C GLY A 60 4.45 5.21 5.15
N GLN A 61 5.69 5.22 5.65
CA GLN A 61 5.92 5.02 7.08
C GLN A 61 5.32 6.17 7.93
N LYS A 62 5.40 7.41 7.46
CA LYS A 62 4.82 8.59 8.14
C LYS A 62 3.29 8.51 8.20
N VAL A 63 2.64 8.12 7.10
CA VAL A 63 1.17 8.00 7.04
C VAL A 63 0.64 6.64 7.49
N GLY A 64 1.51 5.69 7.87
CA GLY A 64 1.11 4.33 8.26
C GLY A 64 0.54 3.50 7.10
N LYS A 65 0.84 3.85 5.85
CA LYS A 65 0.31 3.19 4.65
C LYS A 65 1.44 2.59 3.80
N PRO A 66 1.17 1.55 3.01
CA PRO A 66 2.17 1.00 2.11
C PRO A 66 2.70 2.08 1.14
N ALA A 67 4.02 2.13 0.94
CA ALA A 67 4.66 3.09 0.03
C ALA A 67 4.04 3.06 -1.38
N LYS A 68 3.70 1.86 -1.88
CA LYS A 68 3.04 1.68 -3.17
C LYS A 68 1.61 2.23 -3.22
N ALA A 69 0.85 2.10 -2.13
CA ALA A 69 -0.48 2.70 -2.04
C ALA A 69 -0.39 4.23 -2.00
N CYS A 70 0.60 4.77 -1.28
CA CYS A 70 0.87 6.21 -1.24
C CYS A 70 1.22 6.78 -2.61
N GLU A 71 2.11 6.11 -3.35
CA GLU A 71 2.51 6.48 -4.72
C GLU A 71 1.29 6.47 -5.66
N GLN A 72 0.50 5.40 -5.64
CA GLN A 72 -0.67 5.25 -6.49
C GLN A 72 -1.73 6.30 -6.18
N TYR A 73 -2.12 6.45 -4.90
CA TYR A 73 -3.10 7.43 -4.48
C TYR A 73 -2.65 8.85 -4.81
N ALA A 74 -1.38 9.17 -4.56
CA ALA A 74 -0.82 10.47 -4.90
C ALA A 74 -0.86 10.72 -6.41
N LYS A 75 -0.57 9.72 -7.23
CA LYS A 75 -0.64 9.85 -8.69
C LYS A 75 -2.08 10.04 -9.19
N GLU A 76 -3.07 9.43 -8.56
CA GLU A 76 -4.48 9.53 -8.99
C GLU A 76 -5.18 10.79 -8.45
N HIS A 77 -4.85 11.22 -7.22
CA HIS A 77 -5.49 12.37 -6.55
C HIS A 77 -4.68 13.67 -6.62
N PHE A 78 -3.34 13.60 -6.56
CA PHE A 78 -2.43 14.76 -6.59
C PHE A 78 -1.63 14.86 -7.88
N GLY A 79 -1.58 13.80 -8.68
CA GLY A 79 -0.98 13.78 -10.00
C GLY A 79 -1.81 14.66 -10.92
N THR A 80 -1.37 15.90 -11.08
CA THR A 80 -1.85 16.84 -12.08
C THR A 80 -2.00 16.13 -13.42
N LYS A 81 -3.24 16.12 -13.93
CA LYS A 81 -3.51 16.09 -15.37
C LYS A 81 -2.67 17.22 -15.98
N GLY A 82 -1.69 16.85 -16.79
CA GLY A 82 -1.10 17.76 -17.76
C GLY A 82 -2.11 18.12 -18.83
#